data_AF-M7T6D7-F1
#
_entry.id   AF-M7T6D7-F1
#
_cell.length_a   1.000
_cell.length_b   1.000
_cell.length_c   1.000
_cell.angle_alpha   90.00
_cell.angle_beta   90.00
_cell.angle_gamma   90.00
#
_symmetry.space_group_name_H-M   'P 1'
#
loop_
_entity.id
_entity.type
_entity.pdbx_description
1 polymer ?
#
loop_
_entity_poly.entity_id
_entity_poly.type
_entity_poly.pdbx_seq_one_letter_code
_entity_poly.pdbx_strand_id
1 'polypeptide(L)'
;MRSDDDHVKHRLLCSPIYQVAVSRHIRTIYTPTATHLRAYLSVFSTGNSKVVAPPARFAGQKKSPHLLLYGFLDLHRDTSEWSAQGLGNSAAALVDLGHRLSWDITVVEPRKEGYGTRLEQILKETVPILSGGGRRFGLDSEDGGWSGRTVEVGRVLMRWFRFQRSEWERDTDTDAHVNVDADKNQDTAMGDCPP
;
A
#
# COMPACT_ATOMS: atom_id res chain seq x y z
N MET A 1 -5.09 -43.96 1.44
CA MET A 1 -4.29 -42.92 2.11
C MET A 1 -3.15 -42.52 1.19
N ARG A 2 -3.30 -41.39 0.50
CA ARG A 2 -2.28 -40.80 -0.37
C ARG A 2 -2.17 -39.35 0.11
N SER A 3 -1.01 -38.98 0.63
CA SER A 3 -0.77 -37.70 1.28
C SER A 3 -0.62 -36.60 0.23
N ASP A 4 -1.55 -35.65 0.24
CA ASP A 4 -1.46 -34.37 -0.45
C ASP A 4 -0.66 -33.40 0.44
N ASP A 5 0.67 -33.42 0.33
CA ASP A 5 1.56 -32.43 0.94
C ASP A 5 2.25 -31.62 -0.17
N ASP A 6 1.46 -30.85 -0.93
CA ASP A 6 1.99 -29.79 -1.80
C ASP A 6 2.38 -28.60 -0.92
N HIS A 7 3.57 -28.73 -0.30
CA HIS A 7 4.21 -27.70 0.48
C HIS A 7 4.29 -26.40 -0.34
N VAL A 8 3.69 -25.32 0.17
CA VAL A 8 3.80 -23.97 -0.38
C VAL A 8 5.29 -23.66 -0.53
N LYS A 9 5.83 -23.80 -1.73
CA LYS A 9 7.24 -23.48 -2.01
C LYS A 9 7.42 -22.00 -1.73
N HIS A 10 7.98 -21.67 -0.56
CA HIS A 10 8.32 -20.31 -0.19
C HIS A 10 9.10 -19.68 -1.35
N ARG A 11 8.59 -18.60 -1.96
CA ARG A 11 9.22 -17.93 -3.13
C ARG A 11 10.66 -17.46 -2.86
N LEU A 12 11.03 -17.36 -1.59
CA LEU A 12 12.39 -17.10 -1.12
C LEU A 12 13.35 -18.26 -1.40
N LEU A 13 12.84 -19.48 -1.57
CA LEU A 13 13.60 -20.71 -1.90
C LEU A 13 13.65 -20.98 -3.41
N CYS A 14 13.16 -20.07 -4.26
CA CYS A 14 13.42 -20.14 -5.70
C CYS A 14 14.93 -20.05 -5.99
N SER A 15 15.35 -20.60 -7.14
CA SER A 15 16.77 -20.60 -7.52
C SER A 15 17.39 -19.20 -7.35
N PRO A 16 18.48 -19.07 -6.56
CA PRO A 16 19.06 -17.78 -6.20
C PRO A 16 19.53 -16.98 -7.43
N ILE A 17 19.87 -17.65 -8.53
CA ILE A 17 20.23 -17.01 -9.80
C ILE A 17 19.06 -16.23 -10.39
N TYR A 18 17.84 -16.77 -10.35
CA TYR A 18 16.66 -16.08 -10.87
C TYR A 18 16.30 -14.88 -9.99
N GLN A 19 16.41 -15.02 -8.67
CA GLN A 19 16.20 -13.91 -7.74
C GLN A 19 17.21 -12.78 -7.95
N VAL A 20 18.48 -13.11 -8.15
CA VAL A 20 19.53 -12.12 -8.45
C VAL A 20 19.30 -11.47 -9.82
N ALA A 21 18.87 -12.24 -10.82
CA ALA A 21 18.54 -11.69 -12.13
C ALA A 21 17.35 -10.70 -12.06
N VAL A 22 16.32 -11.01 -11.27
CA VAL A 22 15.15 -10.13 -11.08
C VAL A 22 15.51 -8.91 -10.22
N SER A 23 16.25 -9.07 -9.12
CA SER A 23 16.57 -7.98 -8.20
C SER A 23 17.40 -6.87 -8.86
N ARG A 24 18.27 -7.22 -9.82
CA ARG A 24 19.04 -6.25 -10.61
C ARG A 24 18.15 -5.25 -11.35
N HIS A 25 16.91 -5.60 -11.65
CA HIS A 25 15.96 -4.76 -12.38
C HIS A 25 14.97 -4.02 -11.46
N ILE A 26 15.09 -4.19 -10.14
CA ILE A 26 14.30 -3.44 -9.16
C ILE A 26 15.10 -2.20 -8.77
N ARG A 27 14.52 -1.02 -9.04
CA ARG A 27 15.06 0.25 -8.60
C ARG A 27 14.21 0.81 -7.48
N THR A 28 14.84 1.00 -6.33
CA THR A 28 14.23 1.69 -5.19
C THR A 28 14.81 3.09 -5.07
N ILE A 29 13.94 4.06 -4.81
CA ILE A 29 14.31 5.43 -4.49
C ILE A 29 13.61 5.81 -3.19
N TYR A 30 14.24 6.68 -2.42
CA TYR A 30 13.61 7.26 -1.24
C TYR A 30 13.29 8.73 -1.52
N THR A 31 12.05 9.13 -1.25
CA THR A 31 11.57 10.50 -1.42
C THR A 31 11.02 11.02 -0.08
N PRO A 32 11.77 11.84 0.66
CA PRO A 32 11.40 12.22 2.04
C PRO A 32 10.20 13.16 2.15
N THR A 33 9.81 13.83 1.06
CA THR A 33 8.70 14.79 1.05
C THR A 33 7.94 14.71 -0.28
N ALA A 34 6.70 15.20 -0.32
CA ALA A 34 5.95 15.36 -1.57
C ALA A 34 6.68 16.18 -2.65
N THR A 35 7.50 17.17 -2.27
CA THR A 35 8.30 17.96 -3.22
C THR A 35 9.40 17.14 -3.87
N HIS A 36 10.18 16.39 -3.09
CA HIS A 36 11.17 15.44 -3.61
C HIS A 36 10.54 14.40 -4.55
N LEU A 37 9.37 13.88 -4.20
CA LEU A 37 8.62 12.96 -5.07
C LEU A 37 8.28 13.63 -6.40
N ARG A 38 7.62 14.79 -6.39
CA ARG A 38 7.23 15.51 -7.62
C ARG A 38 8.44 15.87 -8.48
N ALA A 39 9.53 16.33 -7.86
CA ALA A 39 10.77 16.63 -8.55
C ALA A 39 11.31 15.38 -9.26
N TYR A 40 11.39 14.25 -8.56
CA TYR A 40 11.83 12.99 -9.15
C TYR A 40 10.92 12.55 -10.30
N LEU A 41 9.60 12.54 -10.11
CA LEU A 41 8.64 12.13 -11.14
C LEU A 41 8.76 13.00 -12.41
N SER A 42 9.03 14.29 -12.26
CA SER A 42 9.17 15.21 -13.40
C SER A 42 10.39 14.92 -14.28
N VAL A 43 11.52 14.54 -13.68
CA VAL A 43 12.78 14.31 -14.42
C VAL A 43 13.03 12.84 -14.75
N PHE A 44 12.21 11.93 -14.21
CA PHE A 44 12.43 10.51 -14.41
C PHE A 44 12.32 10.11 -15.89
N SER A 45 13.29 9.30 -16.33
CA SER A 45 13.38 8.72 -17.66
C SER A 45 14.07 7.36 -17.59
N THR A 46 13.66 6.44 -18.48
CA THR A 46 14.21 5.09 -18.59
C THR A 46 15.68 5.08 -19.01
N GLY A 47 16.12 6.11 -19.73
CA GLY A 47 17.52 6.28 -20.16
C GLY A 47 18.51 6.48 -19.00
N ASN A 48 18.03 6.86 -17.82
CA ASN A 48 18.86 6.99 -16.61
C ASN A 48 19.13 5.63 -15.94
N SER A 49 18.78 4.51 -16.60
CA SER A 49 19.08 3.17 -16.11
C SER A 49 20.42 2.64 -16.57
N LYS A 50 21.33 2.46 -15.61
CA LYS A 50 22.58 1.69 -15.79
C LYS A 50 22.34 0.18 -15.93
N VAL A 51 21.11 -0.27 -15.68
CA VAL A 51 20.72 -1.68 -15.81
C VAL A 51 20.14 -1.88 -17.20
N VAL A 52 20.84 -2.69 -17.99
CA VAL A 52 20.38 -3.13 -19.32
C VAL A 52 19.08 -3.91 -19.16
N ALA A 53 18.14 -3.73 -20.10
CA ALA A 53 16.90 -4.49 -20.10
C ALA A 53 17.18 -6.01 -20.02
N PRO A 54 16.32 -6.80 -19.34
CA PRO A 54 16.49 -8.24 -19.26
C PRO A 54 16.66 -8.84 -20.67
N PRO A 55 17.63 -9.76 -20.89
CA PRO A 55 17.75 -10.44 -22.16
C PRO A 55 16.41 -11.08 -22.57
N ALA A 56 16.04 -11.00 -23.85
CA ALA A 56 14.72 -11.43 -24.35
C ALA A 56 14.33 -12.88 -23.95
N ARG A 57 15.32 -13.75 -23.71
CA ARG A 57 15.14 -15.13 -23.22
C ARG A 57 14.62 -15.25 -21.77
N PHE A 58 14.80 -14.20 -20.95
CA PHE A 58 14.31 -14.10 -19.58
C PHE A 58 13.12 -13.15 -19.45
N ALA A 59 12.84 -12.36 -20.50
CA ALA A 59 11.58 -11.67 -20.62
C ALA A 59 10.49 -12.72 -20.88
N GLY A 60 9.88 -13.23 -19.81
CA GLY A 60 8.56 -13.85 -19.90
C GLY A 60 7.56 -12.90 -20.59
N GLN A 61 6.31 -13.35 -20.82
CA GLN A 61 5.25 -12.57 -21.49
C GLN A 61 5.41 -11.07 -21.24
N LYS A 62 5.53 -10.26 -22.31
CA LYS A 62 5.77 -8.79 -22.28
C LYS A 62 4.86 -8.12 -21.24
N LYS A 63 5.35 -7.98 -20.01
CA LYS A 63 4.70 -7.17 -18.98
C LYS A 63 5.29 -5.78 -19.08
N SER A 64 4.44 -4.77 -19.12
CA SER A 64 4.82 -3.38 -18.93
C SER A 64 5.64 -3.25 -17.64
N PRO A 65 6.71 -2.44 -17.63
CA PRO A 65 7.39 -2.12 -16.38
C PRO A 65 6.39 -1.52 -15.39
N HIS A 66 6.57 -1.81 -14.11
CA HIS A 66 5.68 -1.35 -13.04
C HIS A 66 6.39 -0.33 -12.15
N LEU A 67 5.69 0.76 -11.83
CA LEU A 67 6.08 1.73 -10.82
C LEU A 67 5.22 1.53 -9.57
N LEU A 68 5.87 1.11 -8.49
CA LEU A 68 5.25 1.00 -7.17
C LEU A 68 5.59 2.24 -6.34
N LEU A 69 4.58 2.92 -5.82
CA LEU A 69 4.76 3.98 -4.83
C LEU A 69 4.22 3.53 -3.48
N TYR A 70 5.08 3.48 -2.48
CA TYR A 70 4.75 3.02 -1.14
C TYR A 70 4.64 4.21 -0.17
N GLY A 71 3.53 4.31 0.57
CA GLY A 71 3.27 5.38 1.55
C GLY A 71 2.97 6.73 0.91
N PHE A 72 2.14 6.77 -0.14
CA PHE A 72 1.79 8.02 -0.81
C PHE A 72 1.04 8.97 0.13
N LEU A 73 0.09 8.47 0.91
CA LEU A 73 -0.64 9.29 1.86
C LEU A 73 0.25 9.73 3.02
N ASP A 74 1.04 8.81 3.57
CA ASP A 74 1.97 9.11 4.67
C ASP A 74 3.00 10.17 4.30
N LEU A 75 3.43 10.22 3.04
CA LEU A 75 4.31 11.28 2.54
C LEU A 75 3.71 12.70 2.67
N HIS A 76 2.39 12.82 2.65
CA HIS A 76 1.68 14.10 2.75
C HIS A 76 1.24 14.39 4.19
N ARG A 77 1.13 13.37 5.06
CA ARG A 77 0.72 13.50 6.46
C ARG A 77 1.55 14.53 7.19
N ASP A 78 0.92 15.24 8.12
CA ASP A 78 1.55 16.21 9.02
C ASP A 78 2.35 17.32 8.32
N THR A 79 2.07 17.52 7.02
CA THR A 79 2.58 18.63 6.22
C THR A 79 1.42 19.47 5.69
N SER A 80 1.74 20.66 5.16
CA SER A 80 0.77 21.48 4.44
C SER A 80 0.25 20.83 3.15
N GLU A 81 0.89 19.74 2.69
CA GLU A 81 0.48 18.97 1.51
C GLU A 81 -0.64 17.97 1.84
N TRP A 82 -1.01 17.78 3.12
CA TRP A 82 -2.21 17.04 3.54
C TRP A 82 -3.49 17.82 3.22
N SER A 83 -3.80 17.91 1.92
CA SER A 83 -4.92 18.67 1.36
C SER A 83 -5.34 18.04 0.03
N ALA A 84 -6.56 18.32 -0.43
CA ALA A 84 -7.03 17.82 -1.72
C ALA A 84 -6.15 18.32 -2.87
N GLN A 85 -5.69 19.57 -2.80
CA GLN A 85 -4.75 20.16 -3.75
C GLN A 85 -3.39 19.45 -3.74
N GLY A 86 -2.78 19.24 -2.58
CA GLY A 86 -1.47 18.59 -2.45
C GLY A 86 -1.50 17.14 -2.95
N LEU A 87 -2.46 16.36 -2.45
CA LEU A 87 -2.70 14.98 -2.88
C LEU A 87 -2.98 14.89 -4.39
N GLY A 88 -3.84 15.78 -4.90
CA GLY A 88 -4.19 15.83 -6.32
C GLY A 88 -2.99 16.14 -7.21
N ASN A 89 -2.11 17.07 -6.81
CA ASN A 89 -0.93 17.44 -7.56
C ASN A 89 0.08 16.28 -7.66
N SER A 90 0.36 15.60 -6.54
CA SER A 90 1.27 14.46 -6.52
C SER A 90 0.69 13.26 -7.28
N ALA A 91 -0.61 13.01 -7.16
CA ALA A 91 -1.31 11.96 -7.92
C ALA A 91 -1.26 12.23 -9.43
N ALA A 92 -1.53 13.47 -9.85
CA ALA A 92 -1.45 13.88 -11.25
C ALA A 92 -0.05 13.68 -11.83
N ALA A 93 0.99 14.11 -11.09
CA ALA A 93 2.39 13.91 -11.52
C ALA A 93 2.75 12.43 -11.65
N LEU A 94 2.22 11.57 -10.78
CA LEU A 94 2.43 10.13 -10.86
C LEU A 94 1.74 9.54 -12.11
N VAL A 95 0.47 9.86 -12.33
CA VAL A 95 -0.30 9.38 -13.49
C VAL A 95 0.32 9.87 -14.81
N ASP A 96 0.74 11.13 -14.88
CA ASP A 96 1.45 11.69 -16.03
C ASP A 96 2.72 10.91 -16.35
N LEU A 97 3.52 10.56 -15.33
CA LEU A 97 4.72 9.75 -15.53
C LEU A 97 4.41 8.37 -16.11
N GLY A 98 3.41 7.68 -15.56
CA GLY A 98 3.01 6.35 -16.06
C GLY A 98 2.51 6.41 -17.49
N HIS A 99 1.73 7.44 -17.82
CA HIS A 99 1.29 7.67 -19.19
C HIS A 99 2.47 7.92 -20.12
N ARG A 100 3.37 8.85 -19.76
CA ARG A 100 4.57 9.19 -20.53
C ARG A 100 5.50 8.00 -20.79
N LEU A 101 5.60 7.07 -19.84
CA LEU A 101 6.46 5.89 -19.96
C LEU A 101 5.74 4.63 -20.44
N SER A 102 4.41 4.66 -20.56
CA SER A 102 3.57 3.47 -20.75
C SER A 102 3.84 2.39 -19.69
N TRP A 103 3.95 2.81 -18.43
CA TRP A 103 4.19 1.94 -17.27
C TRP A 103 2.92 1.77 -16.46
N ASP A 104 2.75 0.59 -15.87
CA ASP A 104 1.69 0.36 -14.89
C ASP A 104 2.07 1.00 -13.56
N ILE A 105 1.12 1.70 -12.94
CA ILE A 105 1.32 2.37 -11.65
C ILE A 105 0.51 1.66 -10.58
N THR A 106 1.11 1.46 -9.41
CA THR A 106 0.41 1.00 -8.22
C THR A 106 0.84 1.82 -7.01
N VAL A 107 -0.14 2.32 -6.27
CA VAL A 107 0.06 2.99 -4.98
C VAL A 107 -0.31 2.01 -3.88
N VAL A 108 0.56 1.85 -2.88
CA VAL A 108 0.36 0.99 -1.73
C VAL A 108 0.57 1.79 -0.47
N GLU A 109 -0.38 1.74 0.46
CA GLU A 109 -0.26 2.38 1.76
C GLU A 109 0.22 1.36 2.82
N PRO A 110 1.13 1.76 3.72
CA PRO A 110 1.50 0.94 4.85
C PRO A 110 0.30 0.71 5.76
N ARG A 111 0.23 -0.47 6.37
CA ARG A 111 -0.68 -0.72 7.50
C ARG A 111 -0.17 0.08 8.70
N LYS A 112 -1.02 0.89 9.32
CA LYS A 112 -0.67 1.60 10.56
C LYS A 112 -0.91 0.68 11.76
N GLU A 113 -0.03 0.77 12.76
CA GLU A 113 -0.19 0.05 14.01
C GLU A 113 -1.40 0.62 14.78
N GLY A 114 -2.33 -0.26 15.14
CA GLY A 114 -3.64 0.09 15.68
C GLY A 114 -4.72 -0.77 14.99
N TYR A 115 -5.59 -1.40 15.78
CA TYR A 115 -6.60 -2.36 15.31
C TYR A 115 -7.37 -1.84 14.09
N GLY A 116 -7.01 -2.32 12.90
CA GLY A 116 -7.87 -2.30 11.72
C GLY A 116 -8.03 -0.96 11.00
N THR A 117 -7.02 -0.07 10.96
CA THR A 117 -7.05 1.05 9.98
C THR A 117 -6.86 0.53 8.56
N ARG A 118 -7.94 -0.06 8.05
CA ARG A 118 -8.11 -0.54 6.69
C ARG A 118 -8.04 0.66 5.75
N LEU A 119 -7.57 0.45 4.52
CA LEU A 119 -7.49 1.51 3.50
C LEU A 119 -8.81 2.27 3.39
N GLU A 120 -9.95 1.57 3.49
CA GLU A 120 -11.29 2.14 3.45
C GLU A 120 -11.56 3.18 4.54
N GLN A 121 -10.96 3.05 5.73
CA GLN A 121 -11.06 4.06 6.78
C GLN A 121 -10.24 5.29 6.44
N ILE A 122 -9.02 5.09 5.91
CA ILE A 122 -8.14 6.19 5.47
C ILE A 122 -8.81 6.97 4.33
N LEU A 123 -9.47 6.29 3.40
CA LEU A 123 -10.17 6.92 2.28
C LEU A 123 -11.38 7.77 2.74
N LYS A 124 -11.99 7.47 3.88
CA LYS A 124 -13.10 8.26 4.47
C LYS A 124 -12.62 9.48 5.26
N GLU A 125 -11.34 9.59 5.54
CA GLU A 125 -10.80 10.75 6.24
C GLU A 125 -10.98 12.02 5.40
N THR A 126 -11.29 13.14 6.05
CA THR A 126 -11.49 14.43 5.38
C THR A 126 -10.25 15.31 5.46
N VAL A 127 -9.95 15.95 4.33
CA VAL A 127 -8.85 16.90 4.16
C VAL A 127 -9.37 18.26 3.71
N PRO A 128 -8.69 19.37 4.05
CA PRO A 128 -9.05 20.67 3.50
C PRO A 128 -8.81 20.68 1.98
N ILE A 129 -9.63 21.44 1.25
CA ILE A 129 -9.48 21.53 -0.21
C ILE A 129 -8.13 22.18 -0.59
N LEU A 130 -7.72 23.22 0.13
CA LEU A 130 -6.52 24.00 -0.16
C LEU A 130 -5.42 23.76 0.88
N SER A 131 -4.18 23.79 0.41
CA SER A 131 -3.00 23.79 1.28
C SER A 131 -2.94 25.11 2.06
N GLY A 132 -2.88 25.05 3.40
CA GLY A 132 -2.84 26.24 4.26
C GLY A 132 -4.11 26.53 5.05
N GLY A 133 -5.17 25.73 4.91
CA GLY A 133 -6.29 25.74 5.85
C GLY A 133 -5.84 25.27 7.23
N GLY A 134 -5.55 26.18 8.15
CA GLY A 134 -5.17 25.83 9.52
C GLY A 134 -6.28 25.05 10.23
N ARG A 135 -5.90 24.04 11.03
CA ARG A 135 -6.80 23.47 12.04
C ARG A 135 -7.14 24.58 13.03
N ARG A 136 -8.43 24.87 13.26
CA ARG A 136 -8.80 25.78 14.36
C ARG A 136 -8.64 24.99 15.66
N PHE A 137 -7.65 25.35 16.46
CA PHE A 137 -7.60 24.96 17.87
C PHE A 137 -8.51 25.92 18.63
N GLY A 138 -9.81 25.66 18.61
CA GLY A 138 -10.82 26.42 19.35
C GLY A 138 -11.18 25.70 20.64
N LEU A 139 -11.14 26.41 21.77
CA LEU A 139 -11.35 25.92 23.14
C LEU A 139 -12.75 25.30 23.38
N ASP A 140 -13.68 25.44 22.43
CA ASP A 140 -15.11 25.14 22.62
C ASP A 140 -15.68 24.16 21.57
N SER A 141 -14.82 23.43 20.85
CA SER A 141 -15.26 22.41 19.89
C SER A 141 -14.52 21.12 20.17
N GLU A 142 -15.25 20.14 20.71
CA GLU A 142 -14.77 18.80 21.03
C GLU A 142 -14.23 18.06 19.78
N ASP A 143 -14.50 18.61 18.59
CA ASP A 143 -13.90 18.24 17.31
C ASP A 143 -13.08 19.41 16.75
N GLY A 144 -11.74 19.32 16.83
CA GLY A 144 -10.79 20.27 16.23
C GLY A 144 -10.86 20.30 14.70
N GLY A 145 -11.91 20.91 14.16
CA GLY A 145 -12.25 20.94 12.73
C GLY A 145 -11.36 21.87 11.90
N TRP A 146 -11.14 21.47 10.65
CA TRP A 146 -10.49 22.30 9.64
C TRP A 146 -11.30 23.58 9.37
N SER A 147 -10.63 24.72 9.22
CA SER A 147 -11.32 25.97 8.80
C SER A 147 -11.66 25.90 7.31
N GLY A 148 -12.91 25.58 6.96
CA GLY A 148 -13.44 25.71 5.59
C GLY A 148 -13.99 24.42 4.99
N ARG A 149 -14.07 24.37 3.65
CA ARG A 149 -14.59 23.21 2.92
C ARG A 149 -13.58 22.06 2.96
N THR A 150 -14.06 20.88 3.35
CA THR A 150 -13.29 19.63 3.36
C THR A 150 -13.82 18.66 2.31
N VAL A 151 -13.01 17.64 2.00
CA VAL A 151 -13.37 16.55 1.10
C VAL A 151 -12.70 15.26 1.56
N GLU A 152 -13.33 14.12 1.32
CA GLU A 152 -12.75 12.81 1.61
C GLU A 152 -11.51 12.53 0.74
N VAL A 153 -10.47 11.95 1.35
CA VAL A 153 -9.25 11.51 0.66
C VAL A 153 -9.60 10.60 -0.53
N GLY A 154 -10.52 9.66 -0.32
CA GLY A 154 -10.96 8.72 -1.35
C GLY A 154 -11.56 9.42 -2.56
N ARG A 155 -12.30 10.53 -2.35
CA ARG A 155 -12.88 11.31 -3.44
C ARG A 155 -11.83 12.05 -4.27
N VAL A 156 -10.73 12.47 -3.65
CA VAL A 156 -9.60 13.08 -4.37
C VAL A 156 -8.88 12.01 -5.19
N LEU A 157 -8.57 10.87 -4.57
CA LEU A 157 -7.78 9.80 -5.20
C LEU A 157 -8.54 9.05 -6.29
N MET A 158 -9.86 8.84 -6.16
CA MET A 158 -10.67 8.14 -7.16
C MET A 158 -10.70 8.85 -8.52
N ARG A 159 -10.35 10.14 -8.56
CA ARG A 159 -10.21 10.89 -9.82
C ARG A 159 -9.02 10.40 -10.64
N TRP A 160 -7.98 9.89 -9.97
CA TRP A 160 -6.70 9.52 -10.57
C TRP A 160 -6.49 8.00 -10.59
N PHE A 161 -7.04 7.28 -9.61
CA PHE A 161 -6.78 5.86 -9.40
C PHE A 161 -8.06 5.05 -9.28
N ARG A 162 -7.93 3.75 -9.52
CA ARG A 162 -8.96 2.76 -9.19
C ARG A 162 -8.50 1.96 -7.97
N PHE A 163 -9.35 1.85 -6.97
CA PHE A 163 -9.06 1.03 -5.80
C PHE A 163 -9.21 -0.45 -6.13
N GLN A 164 -8.26 -1.25 -5.67
CA GLN A 164 -8.27 -2.70 -5.83
C GLN A 164 -7.87 -3.36 -4.52
N ARG A 165 -8.52 -4.49 -4.19
CA ARG A 165 -8.09 -5.35 -3.09
C ARG A 165 -7.00 -6.27 -3.64
N SER A 166 -5.88 -6.33 -2.93
CA SER A 166 -4.71 -7.06 -3.43
C SER A 166 -4.85 -8.55 -3.16
N GLU A 167 -4.42 -9.39 -4.10
CA GLU A 167 -4.60 -10.85 -4.03
C GLU A 167 -3.88 -11.51 -2.84
N TRP A 168 -2.81 -10.88 -2.36
CA TRP A 168 -1.98 -11.27 -1.20
C TRP A 168 -2.71 -11.14 0.15
N GLU A 169 -3.89 -10.52 0.18
CA GLU A 169 -4.72 -10.46 1.39
C GLU A 169 -5.61 -11.72 1.56
N ARG A 170 -5.72 -12.56 0.51
CA ARG A 170 -6.53 -13.80 0.55
C ARG A 170 -5.94 -14.90 1.42
N ASP A 171 -4.61 -14.93 1.59
CA ASP A 171 -3.96 -15.98 2.38
C ASP A 171 -4.10 -15.76 3.90
N THR A 172 -4.36 -14.53 4.36
CA THR A 172 -4.42 -14.23 5.80
C THR A 172 -5.80 -14.44 6.44
N ASP A 173 -6.88 -14.55 5.66
CA ASP A 173 -8.24 -14.78 6.17
C ASP A 173 -8.53 -16.28 6.40
N THR A 174 -7.73 -17.19 5.83
CA THR A 174 -7.96 -18.65 5.95
C THR A 174 -7.47 -19.19 7.30
N ASP A 175 -6.46 -18.55 7.90
CA ASP A 175 -5.91 -18.95 9.21
C ASP A 175 -6.74 -18.45 10.41
N ALA A 176 -7.62 -17.46 10.20
CA ALA A 176 -8.44 -16.89 11.27
C ALA A 176 -9.72 -17.71 11.57
N HIS A 177 -10.20 -18.53 10.63
CA HIS A 177 -11.42 -19.33 10.80
C HIS A 177 -11.18 -20.73 11.37
N VAL A 178 -9.94 -21.23 11.38
CA VAL A 178 -9.63 -22.57 11.91
C VAL A 178 -9.44 -22.56 13.44
N ASN A 179 -9.20 -21.39 14.05
CA ASN A 179 -8.75 -21.31 15.44
C ASN A 179 -9.84 -21.00 16.47
N VAL A 180 -11.12 -21.00 16.08
CA VAL A 180 -12.25 -20.71 17.01
C VAL A 180 -12.88 -21.99 17.57
N ASP A 181 -12.66 -23.15 16.96
CA ASP A 181 -13.33 -24.40 17.35
C ASP A 181 -12.48 -25.31 18.28
N ALA A 182 -11.25 -24.93 18.61
CA ALA A 182 -10.35 -25.78 19.39
C ALA A 182 -10.48 -25.64 20.92
N ASP A 183 -11.20 -24.64 21.43
CA ASP A 183 -11.16 -24.28 22.87
C ASP A 183 -12.46 -24.57 23.64
N LYS A 184 -13.22 -25.59 23.21
CA LYS A 184 -14.51 -25.91 23.84
C LYS A 184 -14.67 -27.34 24.35
N ASN A 185 -13.58 -28.02 24.71
CA ASN A 185 -13.70 -29.37 25.27
C ASN A 185 -12.61 -29.73 26.28
N GLN A 186 -12.53 -28.99 27.39
CA GLN A 186 -11.91 -29.47 28.64
C GLN A 186 -12.71 -28.93 29.84
N ASP A 187 -13.87 -29.52 30.11
CA ASP A 187 -14.45 -29.50 31.46
C ASP A 187 -15.59 -30.52 31.57
N THR A 188 -15.25 -31.79 31.82
CA THR A 188 -16.08 -32.76 32.55
C THR A 188 -15.34 -34.11 32.68
N ALA A 189 -14.67 -34.33 33.81
CA ALA A 189 -14.53 -35.63 34.48
C ALA A 189 -13.64 -35.52 35.73
N MET A 190 -14.22 -35.14 36.87
CA MET A 190 -13.75 -35.64 38.17
C MET A 190 -14.87 -36.50 38.73
N GLY A 191 -14.71 -37.81 38.61
CA GLY A 191 -15.52 -38.81 39.28
C GLY A 191 -14.89 -39.15 40.63
N ASP A 192 -15.73 -39.05 41.66
CA ASP A 192 -15.48 -39.45 43.05
C ASP A 192 -14.94 -40.89 43.18
N CYS A 193 -14.08 -41.10 44.19
CA CYS A 193 -13.73 -42.42 44.71
C CYS A 193 -13.85 -42.38 46.25
N PRO A 194 -14.67 -43.24 46.89
CA PRO A 194 -14.82 -43.29 48.35
C PRO A 194 -13.90 -44.38 48.97
N PRO A 195 -13.88 -44.53 50.31
CA PRO A 195 -12.68 -44.83 51.10
C PRO A 195 -12.25 -46.31 51.13
#